data_AF-A0A535WWR6-F1
#
_entry.id   AF-A0A535WWR6-F1
#
_cell.length_a   1.000
_cell.length_b   1.000
_cell.length_c   1.000
_cell.angle_alpha   90.00
_cell.angle_beta   90.00
_cell.angle_gamma   90.00
#
_symmetry.space_group_name_H-M   'P 1'
#
loop_
_entity.id
_entity.type
_entity.pdbx_description
1 polymer ?
#
loop_
_entity_poly.entity_id
_entity_poly.type
_entity_poly.pdbx_seq_one_letter_code
_entity_poly.pdbx_strand_id
1 'polypeptide(L)'
;RFPQAEVYNEICRATQERQEAAVEAAREVDLVIVVGSPRSSNSLRLVEVVKKLGHKPAYLVDDLEELDIEWFKGAKKVGVTSGASTPTQLTRRVVEYLEALEAPP
;
A
#
# COMPACT_ATOMS: atom_id res chain seq x y z
N ARG A 1 -34.12 -7.22 -5.78
CA ARG A 1 -32.81 -7.06 -6.48
C ARG A 1 -33.12 -6.48 -7.85
N PHE A 2 -32.54 -5.33 -8.24
CA PHE A 2 -32.91 -4.60 -9.47
C PHE A 2 -32.24 -5.24 -10.70
N PRO A 3 -32.99 -5.88 -11.62
CA PRO A 3 -32.42 -6.60 -12.75
C PRO A 3 -31.95 -5.71 -13.91
N GLN A 4 -32.24 -4.39 -13.85
CA GLN A 4 -31.95 -3.42 -14.92
C GLN A 4 -30.92 -2.36 -14.51
N ALA A 5 -30.21 -2.56 -13.39
CA ALA A 5 -29.19 -1.61 -12.97
C ALA A 5 -27.96 -1.71 -13.88
N GLU A 6 -27.67 -0.66 -14.63
CA GLU A 6 -26.41 -0.51 -15.37
C GLU A 6 -25.31 -0.05 -14.41
N VAL A 7 -24.25 -0.86 -14.30
CA VAL A 7 -23.08 -0.54 -13.46
C VAL A 7 -22.08 0.23 -14.32
N TYR A 8 -22.03 1.55 -14.14
CA TYR A 8 -20.99 2.38 -14.72
C TYR A 8 -19.73 2.32 -13.84
N ASN A 9 -18.63 1.81 -14.41
CA ASN A 9 -17.35 1.78 -13.73
C ASN A 9 -16.64 3.13 -13.92
N GLU A 10 -16.87 4.07 -13.00
CA GLU A 10 -16.30 5.43 -13.04
C GLU A 10 -14.81 5.51 -12.63
N ILE A 11 -14.13 4.36 -12.49
CA ILE A 11 -12.72 4.34 -12.12
C ILE A 11 -11.89 4.88 -13.31
N CYS A 12 -11.31 6.07 -13.13
CA CYS A 12 -10.39 6.66 -14.08
C CYS A 12 -9.20 5.73 -14.36
N ARG A 13 -8.74 5.67 -15.61
CA ARG A 13 -7.62 4.83 -16.05
C ARG A 13 -6.35 5.05 -15.22
N ALA A 14 -6.10 6.29 -14.80
CA ALA A 14 -4.95 6.63 -13.96
C ALA A 14 -5.00 6.00 -12.54
N THR A 15 -6.18 5.65 -12.04
CA THR A 15 -6.33 4.91 -10.78
C THR A 15 -6.04 3.43 -10.99
N GLN A 16 -6.43 2.90 -12.14
CA GLN A 16 -6.19 1.51 -12.53
C GLN A 16 -4.70 1.24 -12.79
N GLU A 17 -4.03 2.12 -13.55
CA GLU A 17 -2.59 2.04 -13.82
C GLU A 17 -1.75 2.08 -12.52
N ARG A 18 -2.16 2.88 -11.52
CA ARG A 18 -1.49 2.89 -10.21
C ARG A 18 -1.71 1.61 -9.41
N GLN A 19 -2.91 1.01 -9.49
CA GLN A 19 -3.20 -0.27 -8.85
C GLN A 19 -2.37 -1.39 -9.48
N GLU A 20 -2.28 -1.44 -10.79
CA GLU A 20 -1.47 -2.42 -11.52
C GLU A 20 0.02 -2.26 -11.21
N ALA A 21 0.53 -1.03 -11.22
CA ALA A 21 1.92 -0.76 -10.83
C ALA A 21 2.21 -1.19 -9.39
N ALA A 22 1.27 -0.97 -8.46
CA ALA A 22 1.42 -1.43 -7.08
C ALA A 22 1.43 -2.96 -6.96
N VAL A 23 0.64 -3.67 -7.77
CA VAL A 23 0.66 -5.15 -7.83
C VAL A 23 1.98 -5.65 -8.39
N GLU A 24 2.47 -5.07 -9.47
CA GLU A 24 3.73 -5.51 -10.07
C GLU A 24 4.90 -5.27 -9.12
N ALA A 25 4.96 -4.08 -8.50
CA ALA A 25 5.97 -3.77 -7.48
C ALA A 25 5.85 -4.71 -6.27
N ALA A 26 4.64 -5.15 -5.90
CA ALA A 26 4.45 -6.10 -4.82
C ALA A 26 5.11 -7.47 -5.10
N ARG A 27 5.24 -7.89 -6.36
CA ARG A 27 5.80 -9.22 -6.68
C ARG A 27 7.27 -9.37 -6.27
N GLU A 28 8.01 -8.28 -6.28
CA GLU A 28 9.45 -8.27 -5.98
C GLU A 28 9.78 -8.05 -4.50
N VAL A 29 8.76 -7.85 -3.66
CA VAL A 29 8.91 -7.59 -2.22
C VAL A 29 8.21 -8.66 -1.39
N ASP A 30 8.57 -8.76 -0.12
CA ASP A 30 7.98 -9.74 0.80
C ASP A 30 6.70 -9.21 1.44
N LEU A 31 6.60 -7.88 1.63
CA LEU A 31 5.41 -7.19 2.10
C LEU A 31 5.35 -5.76 1.57
N VAL A 32 4.16 -5.15 1.64
CA VAL A 32 3.94 -3.76 1.23
C VAL A 32 3.35 -2.93 2.37
N ILE A 33 3.97 -1.79 2.65
CA ILE A 33 3.40 -0.74 3.51
C ILE A 33 2.73 0.29 2.61
N VAL A 34 1.44 0.50 2.83
CA VAL A 34 0.65 1.54 2.17
C VAL A 34 0.48 2.69 3.15
N VAL A 35 1.02 3.85 2.81
CA VAL A 35 0.92 5.05 3.64
C VAL A 35 -0.30 5.87 3.23
N GLY A 36 -1.19 6.11 4.19
CA GLY A 36 -2.32 7.01 4.04
C GLY A 36 -3.48 6.67 4.95
N SER A 37 -4.48 7.56 4.93
CA SER A 37 -5.57 7.49 5.89
C SER A 37 -6.50 6.28 5.70
N PRO A 38 -6.98 5.65 6.79
CA PRO A 38 -8.04 4.64 6.75
C PRO A 38 -9.37 5.16 6.21
N ARG A 39 -9.54 6.48 6.09
CA ARG A 39 -10.71 7.10 5.44
C ARG A 39 -10.57 7.23 3.93
N SER A 40 -9.39 6.96 3.37
CA SER A 40 -9.15 7.05 1.93
C SER A 40 -9.50 5.74 1.23
N SER A 41 -10.57 5.77 0.43
CA SER A 41 -10.95 4.64 -0.42
C SER A 41 -9.82 4.22 -1.36
N ASN A 42 -9.00 5.17 -1.83
CA ASN A 42 -7.86 4.84 -2.69
C ASN A 42 -6.76 4.08 -1.94
N SER A 43 -6.42 4.51 -0.72
CA SER A 43 -5.41 3.84 0.10
C SER A 43 -5.87 2.43 0.52
N LEU A 44 -7.13 2.30 0.94
CA LEU A 44 -7.73 0.99 1.23
C LEU A 44 -7.74 0.09 0.00
N ARG A 45 -8.06 0.65 -1.17
CA ARG A 45 -8.09 -0.12 -2.41
C ARG A 45 -6.71 -0.65 -2.81
N LEU A 46 -5.64 0.14 -2.61
CA LEU A 46 -4.27 -0.32 -2.86
C LEU A 46 -3.92 -1.53 -1.97
N VAL A 47 -4.24 -1.47 -0.68
CA VAL A 47 -4.02 -2.60 0.25
C VAL A 47 -4.78 -3.84 -0.20
N GLU A 48 -6.05 -3.69 -0.56
CA GLU A 48 -6.85 -4.82 -1.06
C GLU A 48 -6.25 -5.43 -2.33
N VAL A 49 -5.84 -4.59 -3.26
CA VAL A 49 -5.31 -5.01 -4.55
C VAL A 49 -3.98 -5.74 -4.38
N VAL A 50 -3.08 -5.25 -3.54
CA VAL A 50 -1.82 -5.94 -3.23
C VAL A 50 -2.09 -7.29 -2.56
N LYS A 51 -3.02 -7.36 -1.60
CA LYS A 51 -3.39 -8.63 -0.94
C LYS A 51 -4.00 -9.63 -1.91
N LYS A 52 -4.96 -9.19 -2.72
CA LYS A 52 -5.78 -10.07 -3.58
C LYS A 52 -5.06 -10.47 -4.86
N LEU A 53 -4.37 -9.52 -5.51
CA LEU A 53 -3.74 -9.73 -6.82
C LEU A 53 -2.23 -9.91 -6.72
N GLY A 54 -1.57 -9.20 -5.80
CA GLY A 54 -0.14 -9.33 -5.55
C GLY A 54 0.22 -10.55 -4.69
N HIS A 55 -0.74 -11.11 -3.96
CA HIS A 55 -0.55 -12.22 -3.00
C HIS A 55 0.54 -11.94 -1.96
N LYS A 56 0.68 -10.68 -1.55
CA LYS A 56 1.61 -10.25 -0.50
C LYS A 56 0.87 -9.69 0.71
N PRO A 57 1.43 -9.83 1.93
CA PRO A 57 1.01 -9.04 3.07
C PRO A 57 1.07 -7.55 2.72
N ALA A 58 0.00 -6.82 3.08
CA ALA A 58 -0.03 -5.38 2.94
C ALA A 58 -0.67 -4.73 4.17
N TYR A 59 -0.10 -3.63 4.64
CA TYR A 59 -0.56 -2.94 5.84
C TYR A 59 -0.80 -1.47 5.52
N LEU A 60 -1.90 -0.92 6.04
CA LEU A 60 -2.20 0.50 5.95
C LEU A 60 -1.67 1.17 7.20
N VAL A 61 -0.93 2.27 7.03
CA VAL A 61 -0.47 3.11 8.14
C VAL A 61 -0.78 4.58 7.84
N ASP A 62 -1.39 5.29 8.79
CA ASP A 62 -1.59 6.74 8.70
C ASP A 62 -0.42 7.52 9.31
N ASP A 63 0.38 6.90 10.18
CA ASP A 63 1.60 7.46 10.76
C ASP A 63 2.65 6.36 11.06
N LEU A 64 3.88 6.78 11.35
CA LEU A 64 5.00 5.92 11.76
C LEU A 64 4.69 5.09 13.00
N GLU A 65 3.88 5.63 13.92
CA GLU A 65 3.55 4.98 15.19
C GLU A 65 2.67 3.73 15.00
N GLU A 66 2.01 3.60 13.85
CA GLU A 66 1.21 2.43 13.49
C GLU A 66 2.03 1.29 12.89
N LEU A 67 3.33 1.50 12.63
CA LEU A 67 4.21 0.46 12.13
C LEU A 67 4.51 -0.56 13.22
N ASP A 68 4.14 -1.80 12.97
CA ASP A 68 4.50 -2.93 13.83
C ASP A 68 5.79 -3.59 13.33
N ILE A 69 6.81 -3.59 14.18
CA ILE A 69 8.13 -4.18 13.88
C ILE A 69 8.01 -5.68 13.56
N GLU A 70 7.03 -6.37 14.15
CA GLU A 70 6.80 -7.79 13.92
C GLU A 70 6.46 -8.10 12.46
N TRP A 71 5.87 -7.14 11.71
CA TRP A 71 5.57 -7.34 10.29
C TRP A 71 6.83 -7.54 9.45
N PHE A 72 7.95 -6.93 9.85
CA PHE A 72 9.19 -6.95 9.09
C PHE A 72 10.11 -8.12 9.47
N LYS A 73 9.76 -8.91 10.50
CA LYS A 73 10.57 -10.06 10.90
C LYS A 73 10.66 -11.09 9.78
N GLY A 74 11.88 -11.29 9.28
CA GLY A 74 12.17 -12.24 8.20
C GLY A 74 11.87 -11.74 6.79
N ALA A 75 11.35 -10.51 6.65
CA ALA A 75 11.25 -9.83 5.36
C ALA A 75 12.64 -9.35 4.92
N LYS A 76 13.00 -9.58 3.66
CA LYS A 76 14.24 -9.09 3.05
C LYS A 76 14.01 -7.86 2.18
N LYS A 77 12.80 -7.70 1.69
CA LYS A 77 12.41 -6.56 0.86
C LYS A 77 11.04 -6.06 1.29
N VAL A 78 10.97 -4.79 1.64
CA VAL A 78 9.73 -4.10 2.00
C VAL A 78 9.41 -3.08 0.92
N GLY A 79 8.24 -3.19 0.31
CA GLY A 79 7.73 -2.18 -0.61
C GLY A 79 7.02 -1.07 0.18
N VAL A 80 7.26 0.19 -0.15
CA VAL A 80 6.49 1.31 0.40
C VAL A 80 5.76 2.01 -0.75
N THR A 81 4.46 2.20 -0.58
CA THR A 81 3.62 2.95 -1.52
C THR A 81 2.69 3.88 -0.75
N SER A 82 2.07 4.83 -1.42
CA SER A 82 1.19 5.79 -0.77
C SER A 82 0.00 6.16 -1.64
N GLY A 83 -1.12 6.49 -0.98
CA GLY A 83 -2.30 7.00 -1.65
C GLY A 83 -2.04 8.36 -2.30
N ALA A 84 -2.80 8.70 -3.34
CA ALA A 84 -2.62 9.97 -4.07
C ALA A 84 -2.80 11.23 -3.18
N SER A 85 -3.54 11.12 -2.07
CA SER A 85 -3.79 12.18 -1.10
C SER A 85 -2.80 12.20 0.07
N THR A 86 -1.83 11.30 0.09
CA THR A 86 -0.88 11.17 1.20
C THR A 86 0.32 12.11 0.97
N PRO A 87 0.74 12.90 1.98
CA PRO A 87 1.92 13.73 1.86
C PRO A 87 3.20 12.92 1.58
N THR A 88 4.01 13.37 0.62
CA THR A 88 5.29 12.71 0.29
C THR A 88 6.25 12.65 1.48
N GLN A 89 6.22 13.67 2.35
CA GLN A 89 7.05 13.72 3.57
C GLN A 89 6.75 12.53 4.50
N LEU A 90 5.49 12.15 4.65
CA LEU A 90 5.12 11.02 5.49
C LEU A 90 5.64 9.70 4.89
N THR A 91 5.47 9.53 3.58
CA THR A 91 6.02 8.36 2.87
C THR A 91 7.53 8.27 3.05
N ARG A 92 8.23 9.39 2.94
CA ARG A 92 9.68 9.47 3.12
C ARG A 92 10.11 9.09 4.54
N ARG A 93 9.40 9.58 5.56
CA ARG A 93 9.66 9.22 6.96
C ARG A 93 9.54 7.71 7.20
N VAL A 94 8.55 7.06 6.60
CA VAL A 94 8.39 5.59 6.66
C VAL A 94 9.59 4.88 6.03
N VAL A 95 10.06 5.35 4.87
CA VAL A 95 11.26 4.79 4.22
C VAL A 95 12.50 4.97 5.12
N GLU A 96 12.74 6.18 5.64
CA GLU A 96 13.86 6.46 6.54
C GLU A 96 13.83 5.59 7.81
N TYR A 97 12.64 5.33 8.36
CA TYR A 97 12.47 4.44 9.50
C TYR A 97 12.83 2.98 9.15
N LEU A 98 12.40 2.49 7.99
CA LEU A 98 12.71 1.13 7.54
C LEU A 98 14.21 0.95 7.24
N GLU A 99 14.85 1.93 6.62
CA GLU A 99 16.30 1.92 6.37
C GLU A 99 17.09 1.89 7.70
N ALA A 100 16.61 2.60 8.73
CA ALA A 100 17.23 2.60 10.05
C ALA A 100 17.04 1.26 10.79
N LEU A 101 15.98 0.49 10.50
CA LEU A 101 15.79 -0.86 11.03
C LEU A 101 16.72 -1.90 10.40
N GLU A 102 17.09 -1.71 9.13
CA GLU A 102 18.01 -2.59 8.40
C GLU A 102 19.49 -2.33 8.72
N ALA A 103 19.82 -1.17 9.30
CA ALA A 103 21.19 -0.88 9.71
C ALA A 103 21.54 -1.69 10.99
N PRO A 104 22.44 -2.69 10.92
CA PRO A 104 23.03 -3.21 12.15
C PRO A 104 23.90 -2.10 12.77
N PRO A 105 24.05 -2.07 14.11
CA PRO A 105 25.12 -1.30 14.74
C PRO A 105 26.52 -1.79 14.32
#